data_AF-A0A948RFV2-F1
#
_entry.id   AF-A0A948RFV2-F1
#
_cell.length_a   1.000
_cell.length_b   1.000
_cell.length_c   1.000
_cell.angle_alpha   90.00
_cell.angle_beta   90.00
_cell.angle_gamma   90.00
#
_symmetry.space_group_name_H-M   'P 1'
#
loop_
_entity.id
_entity.type
_entity.pdbx_description
1 polymer ?
#
loop_
_entity_poly.entity_id
_entity_poly.type
_entity_poly.pdbx_seq_one_letter_code
_entity_poly.pdbx_strand_id
1 'polypeptide(L)'
;TQMNLADILRWTFMPNPNHVLNTNVPDLAPWSTVFWKVLGSLFVFFATSHGLHGLLSVLEDYISRVWLRKSLRILVLLVTLLMSGIGIYMILTS
;
A
#
# COMPACT_ATOMS: atom_id res chain seq x y z
N THR A 1 -16.97 24.66 -1.00
CA THR A 1 -16.35 23.90 -2.11
C THR A 1 -16.45 22.42 -1.77
N GLN A 2 -17.00 21.59 -2.67
CA GLN A 2 -17.09 20.15 -2.45
C GLN A 2 -15.91 19.43 -3.12
N MET A 3 -15.46 18.34 -2.50
CA MET A 3 -14.40 17.48 -3.03
C MET A 3 -14.91 16.74 -4.28
N ASN A 4 -14.10 16.65 -5.33
CA ASN A 4 -14.50 15.86 -6.51
C ASN A 4 -14.42 14.36 -6.21
N LEU A 5 -15.08 13.54 -7.05
CA LEU A 5 -15.11 12.08 -6.86
C LEU A 5 -13.72 11.45 -6.85
N ALA A 6 -12.79 11.92 -7.68
CA ALA A 6 -11.45 11.35 -7.78
C ALA A 6 -10.66 11.53 -6.47
N ASP A 7 -10.78 12.69 -5.82
CA ASP A 7 -10.13 12.98 -4.56
C ASP A 7 -10.74 12.14 -3.42
N ILE A 8 -12.06 11.92 -3.43
CA ILE A 8 -12.75 11.03 -2.47
C ILE A 8 -12.25 9.58 -2.61
N LEU A 9 -12.16 9.08 -3.84
CA LEU A 9 -11.69 7.72 -4.10
C LEU A 9 -10.23 7.54 -3.68
N ARG A 10 -9.35 8.50 -4.00
CA ARG A 10 -7.95 8.48 -3.55
C ARG A 10 -7.86 8.36 -2.04
N TRP A 11 -8.63 9.15 -1.30
CA TRP A 11 -8.67 9.10 0.16
C TRP A 11 -9.17 7.75 0.70
N THR A 12 -10.25 7.22 0.11
CA THR A 12 -10.90 5.99 0.58
C THR A 12 -9.97 4.77 0.51
N PHE A 13 -9.15 4.68 -0.54
CA PHE A 13 -8.24 3.56 -0.74
C PHE A 13 -6.83 3.79 -0.18
N MET A 14 -6.40 5.05 -0.08
CA MET A 14 -5.10 5.44 0.47
C MET A 14 -5.29 6.64 1.43
N PRO A 15 -5.66 6.40 2.71
CA PRO A 15 -5.88 7.45 3.69
C PRO A 15 -4.54 8.02 4.19
N ASN A 16 -3.85 8.75 3.31
CA ASN A 16 -2.59 9.44 3.57
C ASN A 16 -2.73 10.90 3.11
N PRO A 17 -2.54 11.89 4.01
CA PRO A 17 -2.64 13.32 3.71
C PRO A 17 -1.84 13.75 2.46
N ASN A 18 -0.68 13.12 2.21
CA ASN A 18 0.16 13.41 1.06
C ASN A 18 -0.53 13.16 -0.29
N HIS A 19 -1.54 12.29 -0.36
CA HIS A 19 -2.29 12.01 -1.59
C HIS A 19 -3.33 13.08 -1.93
N VAL A 20 -3.62 13.99 -1.01
CA VAL A 20 -4.66 15.02 -1.15
C VAL A 20 -4.14 16.44 -0.85
N LEU A 21 -2.82 16.63 -0.68
CA LEU A 21 -2.19 17.94 -0.42
C LEU A 21 -2.56 19.03 -1.43
N ASN A 22 -2.80 18.66 -2.69
CA ASN A 22 -3.10 19.59 -3.79
C ASN A 22 -4.58 19.53 -4.20
N THR A 23 -5.48 19.29 -3.26
CA THR A 23 -6.93 19.19 -3.50
C THR A 23 -7.70 20.24 -2.72
N ASN A 24 -9.02 20.31 -2.91
CA ASN A 24 -9.88 21.29 -2.24
C ASN A 24 -10.25 20.90 -0.79
N VAL A 25 -9.45 20.07 -0.12
CA VAL A 25 -9.68 19.69 1.28
C VAL A 25 -9.27 20.85 2.20
N PRO A 26 -10.18 21.40 3.01
CA PRO A 26 -9.90 22.62 3.79
C PRO A 26 -8.86 22.44 4.90
N ASP A 27 -8.81 21.25 5.51
CA ASP A 27 -7.88 20.94 6.61
C ASP A 27 -7.52 19.44 6.60
N LEU A 28 -6.22 19.17 6.71
CA LEU A 28 -5.65 17.82 6.73
C LEU A 28 -5.25 17.36 8.14
N ALA A 29 -5.17 18.27 9.12
CA ALA A 29 -4.72 17.95 10.47
C ALA A 29 -5.53 16.81 11.15
N PRO A 30 -6.86 16.71 11.01
CA PRO A 30 -7.63 15.60 11.57
C PRO A 30 -7.25 14.22 11.00
N TRP A 31 -6.60 14.20 9.84
CA TRP A 31 -6.24 13.01 9.09
C TRP A 31 -4.76 12.63 9.20
N SER A 32 -3.94 13.44 9.88
CA SER A 32 -2.53 13.18 10.17
C SER A 32 -2.30 12.59 11.56
N THR A 33 -3.36 12.11 12.23
CA THR A 33 -3.26 11.54 13.58
C THR A 33 -2.56 10.19 13.57
N VAL A 34 -2.07 9.76 14.74
CA VAL A 34 -1.44 8.45 14.92
C VAL A 34 -2.37 7.31 14.46
N PHE A 35 -3.68 7.44 14.70
CA PHE A 35 -4.67 6.46 14.24
C PHE A 35 -4.62 6.26 12.73
N TRP A 36 -4.66 7.34 11.94
CA TRP A 36 -4.64 7.26 10.48
C TRP A 36 -3.29 6.78 9.94
N LYS A 37 -2.18 7.17 10.60
CA LYS A 37 -0.85 6.64 10.24
C LYS A 37 -0.74 5.14 10.45
N VAL A 38 -1.27 4.62 11.56
CA VAL A 38 -1.32 3.17 11.83
C VAL A 38 -2.23 2.46 10.83
N LEU A 39 -3.43 2.97 10.58
CA LEU A 39 -4.37 2.37 9.64
C LEU A 39 -3.82 2.33 8.21
N GLY A 40 -3.23 3.43 7.74
CA GLY A 40 -2.57 3.49 6.44
C GLY A 40 -1.40 2.51 6.34
N SER A 41 -0.61 2.35 7.40
CA SER A 41 0.49 1.38 7.46
C SER A 41 -0.03 -0.07 7.35
N LEU A 42 -1.14 -0.39 8.03
CA LEU A 42 -1.80 -1.69 7.92
C LEU A 42 -2.34 -1.94 6.51
N PHE A 43 -2.93 -0.92 5.88
CA PHE A 43 -3.43 -1.02 4.50
C PHE A 43 -2.30 -1.26 3.50
N VAL A 44 -1.15 -0.58 3.64
CA VAL A 44 0.03 -0.82 2.80
C VAL A 44 0.53 -2.26 2.96
N PHE A 45 0.66 -2.74 4.20
CA PHE A 45 1.10 -4.11 4.46
C PHE A 45 0.11 -5.14 3.89
N PHE A 46 -1.19 -4.93 4.09
CA PHE A 46 -2.23 -5.80 3.56
C PHE A 46 -2.26 -5.80 2.03
N ALA A 47 -2.22 -4.62 1.39
CA ALA A 47 -2.27 -4.50 -0.06
C ALA A 47 -1.05 -5.15 -0.73
N THR A 48 0.16 -4.90 -0.20
CA THR A 48 1.40 -5.48 -0.75
C THR A 48 1.43 -7.00 -0.56
N SER A 49 1.11 -7.49 0.65
CA SER A 49 1.08 -8.94 0.92
C SER A 49 0.00 -9.66 0.11
N HIS A 50 -1.21 -9.13 0.06
CA HIS A 50 -2.32 -9.70 -0.73
C HIS A 50 -2.00 -9.72 -2.22
N GLY A 51 -1.58 -8.59 -2.78
CA GLY A 51 -1.30 -8.46 -4.22
C GLY A 51 -0.15 -9.35 -4.67
N LEU A 52 0.97 -9.32 -3.95
CA LEU A 52 2.16 -10.08 -4.34
C LEU A 52 2.02 -11.58 -4.06
N HIS A 53 1.32 -11.98 -2.98
CA HIS A 53 1.01 -13.39 -2.74
C HIS A 53 0.00 -13.93 -3.76
N GLY A 54 -1.00 -13.13 -4.14
CA GLY A 54 -1.93 -13.48 -5.22
C GLY A 54 -1.20 -13.69 -6.54
N LEU A 55 -0.32 -12.75 -6.92
CA LEU A 55 0.52 -12.88 -8.11
C LEU A 55 1.40 -14.14 -8.05
N LEU A 56 2.06 -14.39 -6.91
CA LEU A 56 2.87 -15.59 -6.70
C LEU A 56 2.04 -16.87 -6.92
N SER A 57 0.83 -16.91 -6.39
CA SER A 57 -0.06 -18.07 -6.52
C SER A 57 -0.37 -18.36 -7.99
N VAL A 58 -0.69 -17.33 -8.77
CA VAL A 58 -0.92 -17.46 -10.23
C VAL A 58 0.36 -17.88 -10.96
N LEU A 59 1.52 -17.31 -10.63
CA LEU A 59 2.77 -17.64 -11.30
C LEU A 59 3.21 -19.09 -11.03
N GLU A 60 2.99 -19.60 -9.82
CA GLU A 60 3.37 -20.97 -9.45
C GLU A 60 2.60 -22.03 -10.25
N ASP A 61 1.39 -21.73 -10.72
CA ASP A 61 0.60 -22.62 -11.59
C ASP A 61 1.27 -22.87 -12.95
N TYR A 62 2.09 -21.93 -13.44
CA TYR A 62 2.77 -22.02 -14.73
C TYR A 62 4.24 -22.44 -14.63
N ILE A 63 4.78 -22.64 -13.41
CA ILE A 63 6.21 -22.90 -13.17
C ILE A 63 6.42 -24.29 -12.57
N SER A 64 6.87 -25.21 -13.41
CA SER A 64 7.11 -26.61 -13.02
C SER A 64 8.41 -26.82 -12.22
N ARG A 65 9.43 -25.96 -12.40
CA ARG A 65 10.75 -26.11 -11.76
C ARG A 65 10.71 -25.68 -10.28
N VAL A 66 11.04 -26.62 -9.39
CA VAL A 66 11.00 -26.41 -7.92
C VAL A 66 11.89 -25.26 -7.46
N TRP A 67 13.09 -25.13 -8.01
CA TRP A 67 14.02 -24.08 -7.60
C TRP A 67 13.52 -22.68 -8.01
N LEU A 68 12.87 -22.55 -9.18
CA LEU A 68 12.26 -21.30 -9.61
C LEU A 68 11.13 -20.87 -8.67
N ARG A 69 10.25 -21.78 -8.26
CA ARG A 69 9.20 -21.47 -7.28
C ARG A 69 9.79 -20.99 -5.94
N LYS A 70 10.83 -21.66 -5.44
CA LYS A 70 11.53 -21.22 -4.21
C LYS A 70 12.16 -19.83 -4.36
N SER A 71 12.83 -19.56 -5.47
CA SER A 71 13.41 -18.24 -5.76
C SER A 71 12.34 -17.16 -5.85
N LEU A 72 11.20 -17.44 -6.48
CA LEU A 72 10.07 -16.50 -6.57
C LEU A 72 9.45 -16.20 -5.21
N ARG A 73 9.29 -17.19 -4.33
CA ARG A 73 8.83 -16.97 -2.96
C ARG A 73 9.73 -16.00 -2.19
N ILE A 74 11.05 -16.20 -2.29
CA ILE A 74 12.03 -15.32 -1.63
C ILE A 74 11.96 -13.92 -2.24
N LEU A 75 11.93 -13.81 -3.57
CA LEU A 75 11.81 -12.52 -4.25
C LEU A 75 10.55 -11.78 -3.84
N VAL A 76 9.38 -12.44 -3.85
CA VAL A 76 8.10 -11.87 -3.45
C VAL A 76 8.11 -11.43 -2.00
N LEU A 77 8.71 -12.20 -1.09
CA LEU A 77 8.90 -11.79 0.30
C LEU A 77 9.74 -10.52 0.40
N LEU A 78 10.89 -10.46 -0.29
CA LEU A 78 11.77 -9.29 -0.29
C LEU A 78 11.06 -8.05 -0.85
N VAL A 79 10.35 -8.18 -1.96
CA VAL A 79 9.57 -7.08 -2.57
C VAL A 79 8.44 -6.64 -1.64
N THR A 80 7.74 -7.56 -0.99
CA THR A 80 6.67 -7.24 -0.02
C THR A 80 7.24 -6.42 1.14
N LEU A 81 8.36 -6.85 1.73
CA LEU A 81 9.02 -6.15 2.83
C LEU A 81 9.55 -4.77 2.40
N LEU A 82 10.15 -4.68 1.22
CA LEU A 82 10.69 -3.42 0.69
C LEU A 82 9.57 -2.41 0.42
N MET A 83 8.52 -2.81 -0.31
CA MET A 83 7.38 -1.95 -0.61
C MET A 83 6.63 -1.53 0.66
N SER A 84 6.43 -2.46 1.60
CA SER A 84 5.84 -2.16 2.90
C SER A 84 6.69 -1.16 3.67
N GLY A 85 8.01 -1.38 3.76
CA GLY A 85 8.93 -0.50 4.47
C GLY A 85 8.93 0.92 3.91
N ILE A 86 9.03 1.07 2.58
CA ILE A 86 8.99 2.39 1.92
C ILE A 86 7.64 3.08 2.15
N GLY A 87 6.52 2.35 1.96
CA GLY A 87 5.18 2.92 2.12
C GLY A 87 4.90 3.35 3.56
N ILE A 88 5.25 2.52 4.54
CA ILE A 88 5.12 2.84 5.97
C ILE A 88 6.00 4.04 6.31
N TYR A 89 7.25 4.08 5.85
CA TYR A 89 8.13 5.22 6.08
C TYR A 89 7.53 6.54 5.58
N MET A 90 6.96 6.55 4.37
CA MET A 90 6.28 7.72 3.80
C MET A 90 5.04 8.16 4.59
N ILE A 91 4.29 7.23 5.18
CA ILE A 91 3.12 7.55 6.03
C ILE A 91 3.55 8.07 7.41
N LEU A 92 4.66 7.57 7.94
CA LEU A 92 5.16 8.05 9.23
C LEU A 92 5.72 9.48 9.12
N THR A 93 6.35 9.81 7.98
CA THR A 93 6.95 11.14 7.71
C THR A 93 6.01 12.15 7.05
N SER A 94 4.77 11.75 6.70
CA SER A 94 3.70 12.65 6.23
C SER A 94 3.11 13.52 7.34
#